data_AF-A0AA96KKA5-F1
#
_entry.id   AF-A0AA96KKA5-F1
#
_cell.length_a   1.000
_cell.length_b   1.000
_cell.length_c   1.000
_cell.angle_alpha   90.00
_cell.angle_beta   90.00
_cell.angle_gamma   90.00
#
_symmetry.space_group_name_H-M   'P 1'
#
loop_
_entity.id
_entity.type
_entity.pdbx_description
1 polymer ?
#
loop_
_entity_poly.entity_id
_entity_poly.type
_entity_poly.pdbx_seq_one_letter_code
_entity_poly.pdbx_strand_id
1 'polypeptide(L)'
;MDKSDIYSLVESAIKEVSPYAAEFLKNKEKDVVKDTYLIDLGINSIDYAEVVSMVMGNLEIQHSLDIFTRTNRINDVIHILHNLSSERAAVA
;
A
#
# COMPACT_ATOMS: atom_id res chain seq x y z
N MET A 1 -0.04 13.84 -5.42
CA MET A 1 -1.12 12.90 -5.79
C MET A 1 -2.07 12.77 -4.60
N ASP A 2 -3.35 12.51 -4.80
CA ASP A 2 -4.29 12.42 -3.67
C ASP A 2 -4.13 11.07 -2.93
N LYS A 3 -4.41 11.05 -1.61
CA LYS A 3 -4.42 9.79 -0.83
C LYS A 3 -5.39 8.75 -1.39
N SER A 4 -6.46 9.19 -2.06
CA SER A 4 -7.42 8.34 -2.72
C SER A 4 -6.81 7.56 -3.88
N ASP A 5 -5.91 8.16 -4.65
CA ASP A 5 -5.22 7.51 -5.77
C ASP A 5 -4.21 6.49 -5.25
N ILE A 6 -3.46 6.85 -4.21
CA ILE A 6 -2.50 5.95 -3.54
C ILE A 6 -3.21 4.76 -2.95
N TYR A 7 -4.38 4.97 -2.32
CA TYR A 7 -5.21 3.88 -1.85
C TYR A 7 -5.56 2.91 -2.98
N SER A 8 -5.99 3.41 -4.14
CA SER A 8 -6.38 2.55 -5.26
C SER A 8 -5.20 1.71 -5.78
N LEU A 9 -3.99 2.28 -5.78
CA LEU A 9 -2.77 1.55 -6.12
C LEU A 9 -2.43 0.47 -5.09
N VAL A 10 -2.46 0.81 -3.80
CA VAL A 10 -2.21 -0.13 -2.71
C VAL A 10 -3.25 -1.26 -2.72
N GLU A 11 -4.53 -0.94 -2.88
CA GLU A 11 -5.60 -1.93 -2.98
C GLU A 11 -5.39 -2.85 -4.18
N SER A 12 -5.05 -2.30 -5.34
CA SER A 12 -4.79 -3.10 -6.55
C SER A 12 -3.61 -4.05 -6.37
N ALA A 13 -2.50 -3.57 -5.81
CA ALA A 13 -1.32 -4.38 -5.53
C ALA A 13 -1.62 -5.49 -4.52
N ILE A 14 -2.37 -5.20 -3.44
CA ILE A 14 -2.80 -6.21 -2.46
C ILE A 14 -3.64 -7.31 -3.11
N LYS A 15 -4.55 -6.95 -4.02
CA LYS A 15 -5.39 -7.92 -4.75
C LYS A 15 -4.58 -8.79 -5.71
N GLU A 16 -3.48 -8.27 -6.24
CA GLU A 16 -2.59 -8.99 -7.14
C GLU A 16 -1.76 -10.05 -6.41
N VAL A 17 -1.25 -9.74 -5.22
CA VAL A 17 -0.41 -10.67 -4.45
C VAL A 17 -1.20 -11.69 -3.63
N SER A 18 -2.46 -11.39 -3.29
CA SER A 18 -3.29 -12.25 -2.43
C SER A 18 -4.69 -12.47 -3.02
N PRO A 19 -4.97 -13.68 -3.55
CA PRO A 19 -6.31 -14.08 -3.97
C PRO A 19 -7.34 -14.00 -2.82
N TYR A 20 -6.90 -14.29 -1.59
CA TYR A 20 -7.73 -14.15 -0.39
C TYR A 20 -8.10 -12.68 -0.15
N ALA A 21 -7.14 -11.76 -0.26
CA ALA A 21 -7.40 -10.33 -0.13
C ALA A 21 -8.34 -9.84 -1.24
N ALA A 22 -8.18 -10.33 -2.47
CA ALA A 22 -9.08 -9.99 -3.58
C ALA A 22 -10.53 -10.38 -3.31
N GLU A 23 -10.77 -11.55 -2.71
CA GLU A 23 -12.10 -11.97 -2.29
C GLU A 23 -12.62 -11.14 -1.11
N PHE A 24 -11.79 -10.96 -0.08
CA PHE A 24 -12.14 -10.22 1.13
C PHE A 24 -12.55 -8.77 0.83
N LEU A 25 -11.83 -8.11 -0.07
CA LEU A 25 -12.01 -6.68 -0.40
C LEU A 25 -13.17 -6.41 -1.36
N LYS A 26 -13.70 -7.42 -2.05
CA LYS A 26 -14.68 -7.26 -3.15
C LYS A 26 -15.93 -6.44 -2.78
N ASN A 27 -16.34 -6.48 -1.51
CA ASN A 27 -17.56 -5.81 -1.02
C ASN A 27 -17.31 -5.00 0.27
N LYS A 28 -16.07 -4.60 0.54
CA LYS A 28 -15.74 -3.83 1.75
C LYS A 28 -15.74 -2.34 1.46
N GLU A 29 -16.26 -1.57 2.40
CA GLU A 29 -16.16 -0.12 2.35
C GLU A 29 -14.70 0.31 2.52
N LYS A 30 -14.32 1.37 1.80
CA LYS A 30 -12.95 1.90 1.77
C LYS A 30 -12.37 2.15 3.16
N ASP A 31 -13.18 2.66 4.08
CA ASP A 31 -12.71 3.00 5.42
C ASP A 31 -12.47 1.76 6.28
N VAL A 32 -13.23 0.68 6.08
CA VAL A 32 -12.94 -0.63 6.70
C VAL A 32 -11.60 -1.17 6.20
N VAL A 33 -11.33 -1.04 4.90
CA VAL A 33 -10.07 -1.52 4.31
C VAL A 33 -8.86 -0.77 4.86
N LYS A 34 -8.94 0.56 4.99
CA LYS A 34 -7.84 1.37 5.52
C LYS A 34 -7.42 0.97 6.93
N ASP A 35 -8.37 0.62 7.78
CA ASP A 35 -8.13 0.21 9.17
C ASP A 35 -7.70 -1.26 9.32
N THR A 36 -7.66 -2.01 8.22
CA THR A 36 -7.29 -3.43 8.22
C THR A 36 -5.76 -3.60 8.29
N TYR A 37 -5.32 -4.64 8.99
CA TYR A 37 -3.92 -5.05 8.99
C TYR A 37 -3.63 -5.94 7.77
N LEU A 38 -2.44 -5.79 7.19
CA LEU A 38 -2.00 -6.59 6.05
C LEU A 38 -2.04 -8.09 6.35
N ILE A 39 -1.68 -8.49 7.58
CA ILE A 39 -1.73 -9.89 8.02
C ILE A 39 -3.16 -10.46 8.01
N ASP A 40 -4.18 -9.64 8.25
CA ASP A 40 -5.58 -10.06 8.21
C ASP A 40 -6.04 -10.36 6.78
N LEU A 41 -5.30 -9.86 5.78
CA LEU A 41 -5.48 -10.12 4.35
C LEU A 41 -4.59 -11.27 3.84
N GLY A 42 -3.95 -12.01 4.74
CA GLY A 42 -3.03 -13.08 4.40
C GLY A 42 -1.72 -12.59 3.77
N ILE A 43 -1.39 -11.30 3.90
CA ILE A 43 -0.17 -10.70 3.38
C ILE A 43 0.96 -10.95 4.36
N ASN A 44 1.94 -11.76 3.96
CA ASN A 44 3.16 -11.97 4.74
C ASN A 44 4.23 -10.90 4.40
N SER A 45 5.42 -11.00 5.00
CA SER A 45 6.49 -10.00 4.80
C SER A 45 7.02 -9.94 3.36
N ILE A 46 6.99 -11.06 2.62
CA ILE A 46 7.41 -11.12 1.21
C ILE A 46 6.34 -10.45 0.34
N ASP A 47 5.08 -10.81 0.54
CA ASP A 47 3.95 -10.19 -0.18
C ASP A 47 3.90 -8.69 0.10
N TYR A 48 4.17 -8.27 1.34
CA TYR A 48 4.19 -6.87 1.71
C TYR A 48 5.32 -6.10 0.99
N ALA A 49 6.52 -6.68 0.93
CA ALA A 49 7.62 -6.09 0.18
C ALA A 49 7.27 -5.95 -1.31
N GLU A 50 6.60 -6.95 -1.90
CA GLU A 50 6.14 -6.91 -3.29
C GLU A 50 5.10 -5.81 -3.51
N VAL A 51 4.05 -5.74 -2.67
CA VAL A 51 3.01 -4.70 -2.72
C VAL A 51 3.62 -3.30 -2.70
N VAL A 52 4.52 -3.05 -1.76
CA VAL A 52 5.16 -1.74 -1.63
C VAL A 52 6.06 -1.46 -2.83
N SER A 53 6.81 -2.44 -3.32
CA SER A 53 7.67 -2.28 -4.50
C SER A 53 6.88 -1.95 -5.76
N MET A 54 5.75 -2.63 -5.98
CA MET A 54 4.83 -2.35 -7.08
C MET A 54 4.31 -0.91 -7.01
N VAL A 55 3.85 -0.47 -5.83
CA VAL A 55 3.30 0.88 -5.68
C VAL A 55 4.39 1.94 -5.82
N MET A 56 5.57 1.75 -5.22
CA MET A 56 6.70 2.66 -5.41
C MET A 56 7.12 2.76 -6.88
N GLY A 57 7.10 1.66 -7.63
CA GLY A 57 7.36 1.65 -9.07
C GLY A 57 6.33 2.48 -9.85
N ASN A 58 5.04 2.32 -9.55
CA ASN A 58 3.97 3.12 -10.17
C ASN A 58 4.08 4.63 -9.83
N LEU A 59 4.59 4.96 -8.65
CA LEU A 59 4.81 6.33 -8.19
C LEU A 59 6.19 6.89 -8.57
N GLU A 60 7.02 6.08 -9.23
CA GLU A 60 8.45 6.31 -9.51
C GLU A 60 9.21 6.85 -8.27
N ILE A 61 8.89 6.30 -7.09
CA ILE A 61 9.56 6.56 -5.82
C ILE A 61 10.78 5.63 -5.73
N GLN A 62 11.94 6.19 -5.43
CA GLN A 62 13.14 5.43 -5.10
C GLN A 62 13.45 5.58 -3.62
N HIS A 63 12.97 4.63 -2.82
CA HIS A 63 13.24 4.57 -1.39
C HIS A 63 13.49 3.13 -0.93
N SER A 64 14.26 2.97 0.14
CA SER A 64 14.47 1.67 0.77
C SER A 64 13.19 1.15 1.43
N LEU A 65 12.99 -0.17 1.40
CA LEU A 65 11.84 -0.86 1.98
C LEU A 65 11.83 -0.85 3.52
N ASP A 66 12.96 -0.57 4.15
CA ASP A 66 13.12 -0.55 5.61
C ASP A 66 12.13 0.38 6.32
N ILE A 67 11.74 1.50 5.71
CA ILE A 67 10.75 2.43 6.27
C ILE A 67 9.36 1.79 6.45
N PHE A 68 9.04 0.78 5.64
CA PHE A 68 7.75 0.09 5.67
C PHE A 68 7.73 -1.02 6.73
N THR A 69 8.88 -1.51 7.17
CA THR A 69 8.98 -2.60 8.16
C THR A 69 8.42 -2.25 9.55
N ARG A 70 8.13 -0.97 9.81
CA ARG A 70 7.64 -0.46 11.10
C ARG A 70 6.13 -0.39 11.21
N THR A 71 5.41 -0.69 10.13
CA THR A 71 3.94 -0.72 10.14
C THR A 71 3.42 -1.95 9.40
N ASN A 72 2.20 -2.34 9.77
CA ASN A 72 1.45 -3.41 9.13
C ASN A 72 -0.02 -3.01 8.88
N ARG A 73 -0.39 -1.73 9.08
CA ARG A 73 -1.72 -1.20 8.79
C ARG A 73 -1.76 -0.53 7.42
N ILE A 74 -2.81 -0.79 6.64
CA ILE A 74 -2.93 -0.25 5.28
C ILE A 74 -2.89 1.27 5.26
N ASN A 75 -3.61 1.95 6.18
CA ASN A 75 -3.61 3.41 6.24
C ASN A 75 -2.22 4.02 6.49
N ASP A 76 -1.40 3.38 7.32
CA ASP A 76 -0.05 3.87 7.60
C ASP A 76 0.86 3.73 6.37
N VAL A 77 0.73 2.62 5.63
CA VAL A 77 1.44 2.42 4.35
C VAL A 77 1.05 3.49 3.34
N ILE A 78 -0.25 3.78 3.22
CA ILE A 78 -0.75 4.86 2.36
C ILE A 78 -0.18 6.20 2.79
N HIS A 79 -0.11 6.49 4.09
CA HIS A 79 0.48 7.73 4.60
C HIS A 79 1.97 7.85 4.28
N ILE A 80 2.75 6.78 4.44
CA ILE A 80 4.16 6.76 4.09
C ILE A 80 4.33 7.04 2.59
N LEU A 81 3.62 6.30 1.73
CA LEU A 81 3.68 6.49 0.27
C LEU A 81 3.25 7.89 -0.17
N HIS A 82 2.23 8.45 0.49
CA HIS A 82 1.79 9.82 0.23
C HIS A 82 2.89 10.82 0.52
N ASN A 83 3.53 10.73 1.69
CA ASN A 83 4.61 11.65 2.06
C ASN A 83 5.78 11.55 1.08
N LEU A 84 6.22 10.33 0.75
CA LEU A 84 7.30 10.11 -0.23
C LEU A 84 6.94 10.66 -1.63
N SER A 85 5.69 10.48 -2.07
CA SER A 85 5.22 11.02 -3.35
C SER A 85 5.22 12.54 -3.37
N SER A 86 4.88 13.18 -2.24
CA SER A 86 4.90 14.63 -2.09
C SER A 86 6.32 15.17 -2.06
N GLU A 87 7.24 14.51 -1.35
CA GLU A 87 8.65 14.87 -1.31
C GLU A 87 9.30 14.80 -2.70
N ARG A 88 9.03 13.73 -3.46
CA ARG A 88 9.48 13.61 -4.85
C ARG A 88 9.02 14.79 -5.70
N ALA A 89 7.73 15.14 -5.61
CA ALA A 89 7.15 16.24 -6.38
C ALA A 89 7.71 17.62 -6.00
N ALA A 90 8.27 17.77 -4.79
CA ALA A 90 8.90 19.02 -4.36
C ALA A 90 10.34 19.19 -4.86
N VAL A 91 10.97 18.11 -5.34
CA VAL A 91 12.38 18.07 -5.79
C VAL A 91 12.50 18.01 -7.32
N ALA A 92 11.39 17.73 -8.03
CA ALA A 92 11.29 17.69 -9.48
C ALA A 92 10.91 19.07 -10.07
#